data_AF-A0A9P6U211-F1
#
_entry.id   AF-A0A9P6U211-F1
#
_cell.length_a   1.000
_cell.length_b   1.000
_cell.length_c   1.000
_cell.angle_alpha   90.00
_cell.angle_beta   90.00
_cell.angle_gamma   90.00
#
_symmetry.space_group_name_H-M   'P 1'
#
loop_
_entity.id
_entity.type
_entity.pdbx_description
1 polymer ?
#
loop_
_entity_poly.entity_id
_entity_poly.type
_entity_poly.pdbx_seq_one_letter_code
_entity_poly.pdbx_strand_id
1 'polypeptide(L)'
;MDSTRTWGEDIIKTKDEVLDGKLLGHFPSTIWQMGSGTQTSMNVNEVISNRTIEFLGGELGSKKPGLDSHEWFNVTAVSKNANVTNFPFETAPNKFGTLAVHDAIVEAHSALNVMAESLMKISNDNKTF
;
A
#
# COMPACT_ATOMS: atom_id res chain seq x y z
N MET A 1 19.24 -15.17 23.10
CA MET A 1 18.11 -14.59 22.37
C MET A 1 17.13 -14.09 23.40
N ASP A 2 16.85 -12.79 23.39
CA ASP A 2 15.93 -12.17 24.34
C ASP A 2 14.52 -12.77 24.18
N SER A 3 13.99 -13.41 25.23
CA SER A 3 12.75 -14.18 25.19
C SER A 3 11.49 -13.31 25.11
N THR A 4 11.62 -11.99 25.08
CA THR A 4 10.52 -11.03 24.98
C THR A 4 10.30 -10.43 23.60
N ARG A 5 11.27 -10.55 22.68
CA ARG A 5 11.18 -9.95 21.35
C ARG A 5 10.37 -10.82 20.40
N THR A 6 9.30 -10.27 19.85
CA THR A 6 8.48 -10.99 18.88
C THR A 6 8.78 -10.52 17.45
N TRP A 7 8.85 -11.45 16.51
CA TRP A 7 8.79 -11.24 15.06
C TRP A 7 7.77 -10.17 14.60
N GLY A 8 6.64 -10.02 15.29
CA GLY A 8 5.66 -8.96 14.99
C GLY A 8 6.19 -7.54 15.24
N GLU A 9 6.99 -7.33 16.29
CA GLU A 9 7.58 -6.02 16.60
C GLU A 9 8.62 -5.60 15.56
N ASP A 10 9.39 -6.56 15.05
CA ASP A 10 10.39 -6.32 14.00
C ASP A 10 9.75 -6.00 12.64
N ILE A 11 8.60 -6.61 12.33
CA ILE A 11 7.80 -6.25 11.16
C ILE A 11 7.25 -4.82 11.30
N ILE A 12 6.76 -4.44 12.48
CA ILE A 12 6.25 -3.07 12.74
C ILE A 12 7.38 -2.05 12.57
N LYS A 13 8.56 -2.33 13.14
CA LYS A 13 9.73 -1.47 13.00
C LYS A 13 10.17 -1.31 11.54
N THR A 14 10.18 -2.40 10.79
CA THR A 14 10.48 -2.38 9.35
C THR A 14 9.45 -1.55 8.58
N LYS A 15 8.16 -1.70 8.90
CA LYS A 15 7.08 -0.91 8.31
C LYS A 15 7.28 0.59 8.58
N ASP A 16 7.71 0.98 9.77
CA ASP A 16 8.01 2.38 10.08
C ASP A 16 9.20 2.91 9.24
N GLU A 17 10.25 2.12 9.00
CA GLU A 17 11.35 2.53 8.10
C GLU A 17 10.91 2.70 6.63
N VAL A 18 9.96 1.89 6.16
CA VAL A 18 9.35 2.06 4.84
C VAL A 18 8.55 3.36 4.78
N LEU A 19 7.74 3.65 5.80
CA LEU A 19 6.95 4.90 5.89
C LEU A 19 7.83 6.15 5.99
N ASP A 20 8.96 6.06 6.68
CA ASP A 20 9.98 7.13 6.76
C ASP A 20 10.74 7.35 5.44
N GLY A 21 10.51 6.51 4.42
CA GLY A 21 11.17 6.60 3.12
C GLY A 21 12.62 6.11 3.09
N LYS A 22 13.12 5.48 4.17
CA LYS A 22 14.51 4.99 4.26
C LYS A 22 14.82 3.88 3.27
N LEU A 23 13.80 3.16 2.82
CA LEU A 23 13.92 1.98 1.95
C LEU A 23 13.45 2.22 0.51
N LEU A 24 13.19 3.47 0.10
CA LEU A 24 12.66 3.79 -1.24
C LEU A 24 13.51 3.25 -2.39
N GLY A 25 14.84 3.16 -2.20
CA GLY A 25 15.76 2.58 -3.19
C GLY A 25 15.59 1.07 -3.44
N HIS A 26 14.82 0.36 -2.62
CA HIS A 26 14.59 -1.09 -2.74
C HIS A 26 13.31 -1.45 -3.51
N PHE A 27 12.65 -0.46 -4.12
CA PHE A 27 11.45 -0.63 -4.94
C PHE A 27 11.68 -0.25 -6.41
N PRO A 28 12.45 -1.05 -7.17
CA PRO A 28 12.82 -0.71 -8.55
C PRO A 28 11.71 -1.01 -9.58
N SER A 29 10.61 -1.64 -9.17
CA SER A 29 9.53 -2.03 -10.09
C SER A 29 8.96 -0.83 -10.83
N THR A 30 8.89 -0.93 -12.16
CA THR A 30 8.29 0.09 -13.01
C THR A 30 6.77 -0.04 -13.03
N ILE A 31 6.10 1.01 -13.51
CA ILE A 31 4.64 1.00 -13.72
C ILE A 31 4.24 -0.08 -14.74
N TRP A 32 5.10 -0.35 -15.72
CA TRP A 32 4.87 -1.30 -16.81
C TRP A 32 5.20 -2.74 -16.40
N GLN A 33 4.35 -3.29 -15.55
CA GLN A 33 4.46 -4.66 -15.03
C GLN A 33 3.18 -5.47 -15.31
N MET A 34 3.10 -6.66 -14.75
CA MET A 34 1.87 -7.46 -14.75
C MET A 34 0.71 -6.66 -14.12
N GLY A 35 -0.43 -6.59 -14.81
CA GLY A 35 -1.55 -5.70 -14.47
C GLY A 35 -2.24 -5.96 -13.12
N SER A 36 -2.00 -7.11 -12.50
CA SER A 36 -2.45 -7.42 -11.13
C SER A 36 -1.59 -6.77 -10.04
N GLY A 37 -0.44 -6.18 -10.39
CA GLY A 37 0.51 -5.62 -9.42
C GLY A 37 1.28 -6.68 -8.61
N THR A 38 1.26 -7.95 -9.02
CA THR A 38 1.89 -9.05 -8.26
C THR A 38 3.38 -8.83 -8.02
N GLN A 39 4.12 -8.27 -8.99
CA GLN A 39 5.56 -8.03 -8.83
C GLN A 39 5.83 -6.98 -7.73
N THR A 40 5.07 -5.88 -7.72
CA THR A 40 5.16 -4.88 -6.64
C THR A 40 4.74 -5.47 -5.29
N SER A 41 3.67 -6.26 -5.25
CA SER A 41 3.22 -6.95 -4.02
C SER A 41 4.31 -7.88 -3.47
N MET A 42 4.95 -8.68 -4.32
CA MET A 42 6.05 -9.53 -3.92
C MET A 42 7.31 -8.75 -3.53
N ASN A 43 7.62 -7.65 -4.22
CA ASN A 43 8.75 -6.80 -3.88
C ASN A 43 8.59 -6.19 -2.47
N VAL A 44 7.39 -5.74 -2.08
CA VAL A 44 7.09 -5.32 -0.70
C VAL A 44 7.32 -6.46 0.29
N ASN A 45 6.81 -7.65 -0.01
CA ASN A 45 6.99 -8.82 0.86
C ASN A 45 8.48 -9.17 1.04
N GLU A 46 9.27 -9.11 -0.04
CA GLU A 46 10.70 -9.41 -0.01
C GLU A 46 11.50 -8.36 0.77
N VAL A 47 11.23 -7.06 0.55
CA VAL A 47 11.89 -5.97 1.29
C VAL A 47 11.60 -6.07 2.79
N ILE A 48 10.33 -6.26 3.17
CA ILE A 48 9.95 -6.37 4.58
C ILE A 48 10.58 -7.62 5.21
N SER A 49 10.52 -8.76 4.53
CA SER A 49 11.07 -10.02 5.06
C SER A 49 12.58 -9.94 5.23
N ASN A 50 13.31 -9.45 4.23
CA ASN A 50 14.76 -9.31 4.28
C ASN A 50 15.20 -8.35 5.38
N ARG A 51 14.52 -7.20 5.52
CA ARG A 51 14.83 -6.23 6.58
C ARG A 51 14.51 -6.75 7.98
N THR A 52 13.44 -7.52 8.12
CA THR A 52 13.09 -8.20 9.39
C THR A 52 14.13 -9.27 9.73
N ILE A 53 14.63 -10.02 8.74
CA ILE A 53 15.70 -11.02 8.94
C ILE A 53 17.00 -10.35 9.41
N GLU A 54 17.37 -9.20 8.85
CA GLU A 54 18.52 -8.42 9.31
C GLU A 54 18.39 -8.05 10.80
N PHE A 55 17.20 -7.66 11.24
CA PHE A 55 16.93 -7.36 12.65
C PHE A 55 17.02 -8.56 13.59
N LEU A 56 16.83 -9.77 13.07
CA LEU A 56 16.93 -11.04 13.77
C LEU A 56 18.35 -11.64 13.70
N GLY A 57 19.26 -11.02 12.93
CA GLY A 57 20.62 -11.52 12.71
C GLY A 57 20.68 -12.79 11.86
N GLY A 58 19.67 -13.04 11.03
CA GLY A 58 19.58 -14.21 10.15
C GLY A 58 20.16 -13.99 8.75
N GLU A 59 20.24 -15.07 7.95
CA GLU A 59 20.65 -15.01 6.54
C GLU A 59 19.47 -14.62 5.60
N LEU A 60 19.75 -13.70 4.69
CA LEU A 60 18.82 -13.20 3.66
C LEU A 60 18.25 -14.35 2.80
N GLY A 61 16.93 -14.39 2.61
CA GLY A 61 16.28 -15.29 1.65
C GLY A 61 15.56 -16.53 2.20
N SER A 62 15.29 -16.63 3.50
CA SER A 62 14.48 -17.74 4.05
C SER A 62 12.99 -17.61 3.69
N LYS A 63 12.57 -18.30 2.63
CA LYS A 63 11.21 -18.26 2.08
C LYS A 63 10.24 -19.20 2.81
N LYS A 64 9.41 -18.70 3.73
CA LYS A 64 8.05 -19.24 4.00
C LYS A 64 7.11 -18.21 4.65
N PRO A 65 6.16 -17.60 3.92
CA PRO A 65 4.95 -17.05 4.52
C PRO A 65 3.81 -18.07 4.39
N GLY A 66 3.40 -18.65 5.50
CA GLY A 66 2.17 -19.45 5.63
C GLY A 66 1.11 -18.65 6.36
N LEU A 67 0.44 -17.75 5.65
CA LEU A 67 -0.62 -16.90 6.20
C LEU A 67 -1.83 -16.97 5.27
N ASP A 68 -2.75 -17.88 5.55
CA ASP A 68 -4.10 -17.82 5.03
C ASP A 68 -4.86 -16.70 5.74
N SER A 69 -5.59 -15.88 4.97
CA SER A 69 -6.37 -14.77 5.52
C SER A 69 -7.51 -15.30 6.39
N HIS A 70 -7.47 -15.04 7.70
CA HIS A 70 -8.53 -15.42 8.64
C HIS A 70 -9.76 -14.51 8.47
N GLU A 71 -10.97 -15.01 8.71
CA GLU A 71 -12.24 -14.32 8.44
C GLU A 71 -12.35 -12.92 9.10
N TRP A 72 -11.79 -12.72 10.29
CA TRP A 72 -11.79 -11.43 11.02
C TRP A 72 -10.69 -10.45 10.56
N PHE A 73 -9.80 -10.86 9.65
CA PHE A 73 -8.71 -10.02 9.14
C PHE A 73 -9.23 -8.78 8.42
N ASN A 74 -10.32 -8.91 7.66
CA ASN A 74 -10.90 -7.80 6.88
C ASN A 74 -11.28 -6.59 7.76
N VAL A 75 -12.07 -6.81 8.81
CA VAL A 75 -12.55 -5.74 9.69
C VAL A 75 -11.41 -5.15 10.51
N THR A 76 -10.51 -6.01 10.99
CA THR A 76 -9.36 -5.60 11.82
C THR A 76 -8.36 -4.77 11.01
N ALA A 77 -8.09 -5.16 9.76
CA ALA A 77 -7.21 -4.42 8.87
C ALA A 77 -7.77 -3.05 8.49
N VAL A 78 -9.07 -2.95 8.19
CA VAL A 78 -9.73 -1.67 7.87
C VAL A 78 -9.66 -0.71 9.06
N SER A 79 -10.00 -1.18 10.27
CA SER A 79 -9.89 -0.37 11.49
C SER A 79 -8.45 0.10 11.75
N LYS A 80 -7.45 -0.76 11.49
CA LYS A 80 -6.04 -0.40 11.64
C LYS A 80 -5.62 0.65 10.61
N ASN A 81 -6.06 0.52 9.35
CA ASN A 81 -5.77 1.48 8.30
C ASN A 81 -6.39 2.84 8.60
N ALA A 82 -7.66 2.88 9.00
CA ALA A 82 -8.34 4.11 9.38
C ALA A 82 -7.61 4.85 10.52
N ASN A 83 -7.12 4.11 11.52
CA ASN A 83 -6.35 4.69 12.62
C ASN A 83 -5.00 5.25 12.20
N VAL A 84 -4.29 4.59 11.26
CA VAL A 84 -2.96 5.02 10.81
C VAL A 84 -3.04 6.22 9.87
N THR A 85 -4.04 6.28 9.01
CA THR A 85 -4.15 7.33 7.98
C THR A 85 -5.04 8.50 8.38
N ASN A 86 -5.83 8.35 9.46
CA ASN A 86 -6.86 9.29 9.88
C ASN A 86 -7.95 9.54 8.80
N PHE A 87 -8.17 8.56 7.92
CA PHE A 87 -9.26 8.56 6.94
C PHE A 87 -10.33 7.51 7.30
N PRO A 88 -11.61 7.77 7.00
CA PRO A 88 -12.71 6.87 7.35
C PRO A 88 -12.80 5.68 6.38
N PHE A 89 -11.80 4.80 6.38
CA PHE A 89 -11.82 3.60 5.56
C PHE A 89 -12.90 2.62 6.04
N GLU A 90 -13.64 2.05 5.10
CA GLU A 90 -14.63 0.99 5.35
C GLU A 90 -14.40 -0.20 4.42
N THR A 91 -14.89 -1.39 4.80
CA THR A 91 -14.84 -2.56 3.91
C THR A 91 -15.90 -2.41 2.82
N ALA A 92 -15.51 -2.67 1.57
CA ALA A 92 -16.47 -2.70 0.48
C ALA A 92 -17.55 -3.78 0.72
N PRO A 93 -18.83 -3.49 0.42
CA PRO A 93 -19.93 -4.44 0.62
C PRO A 93 -19.83 -5.65 -0.31
N ASN A 94 -19.24 -5.50 -1.50
CA ASN A 94 -19.01 -6.59 -2.46
C ASN A 94 -17.56 -6.62 -2.94
N LYS A 95 -16.80 -7.61 -2.48
CA LYS A 95 -15.38 -7.80 -2.83
C LYS A 95 -15.17 -8.26 -4.27
N PHE A 96 -16.14 -8.96 -4.88
CA PHE A 96 -16.05 -9.39 -6.27
C PHE A 96 -16.12 -8.21 -7.23
N GLY A 97 -17.04 -7.27 -6.97
CA GLY A 97 -17.17 -6.05 -7.76
C GLY A 97 -15.89 -5.22 -7.74
N THR A 98 -15.31 -5.02 -6.55
CA THR A 98 -14.07 -4.24 -6.38
C THR A 98 -12.82 -4.90 -6.96
N LEU A 99 -12.79 -6.22 -7.09
CA LEU A 99 -11.66 -6.93 -7.72
C LEU A 99 -11.78 -7.03 -9.23
N ALA A 100 -13.01 -7.12 -9.75
CA ALA A 100 -13.26 -7.22 -11.18
C ALA A 100 -13.17 -5.87 -11.89
N VAL A 101 -13.59 -4.79 -11.22
CA VAL A 101 -13.71 -3.46 -11.83
C VAL A 101 -13.29 -2.37 -10.85
N HIS A 102 -12.72 -1.28 -11.37
CA HIS A 102 -12.27 -0.12 -10.62
C HIS A 102 -13.17 1.12 -10.85
N ASP A 103 -14.50 0.94 -10.79
CA ASP A 103 -15.47 2.01 -11.12
C ASP A 103 -15.29 3.27 -10.26
N ALA A 104 -15.01 3.11 -8.96
CA ALA A 104 -14.77 4.23 -8.06
C ALA A 104 -13.58 5.11 -8.50
N ILE A 105 -12.54 4.51 -9.08
CA ILE A 105 -11.38 5.26 -9.60
C ILE A 105 -11.77 5.99 -10.88
N VAL A 106 -12.56 5.36 -11.75
CA VAL A 106 -13.07 5.97 -12.99
C VAL A 106 -13.93 7.19 -12.67
N GLU A 107 -14.82 7.08 -11.68
CA GLU A 107 -15.66 8.18 -11.22
C GLU A 107 -14.83 9.32 -10.62
N ALA A 108 -13.91 9.02 -9.71
CA ALA A 108 -13.02 10.02 -9.13
C ALA A 108 -12.19 10.76 -10.20
N HIS A 109 -11.68 10.02 -11.19
CA HIS A 109 -10.96 10.60 -12.32
C HIS A 109 -11.85 11.52 -13.16
N SER A 110 -13.13 11.18 -13.32
CA SER A 110 -14.09 12.03 -14.04
C SER A 110 -14.30 13.37 -13.32
N ALA A 111 -14.41 13.35 -11.98
CA ALA A 111 -14.46 14.58 -11.19
C ALA A 111 -13.17 15.42 -11.32
N LEU A 112 -11.99 14.77 -11.34
CA LEU A 112 -10.71 15.45 -11.61
C LEU A 112 -10.70 16.12 -12.98
N ASN A 113 -11.26 15.48 -14.02
CA ASN A 113 -11.33 16.05 -15.36
C ASN A 113 -12.19 17.33 -15.40
N VAL A 114 -13.35 17.32 -14.72
CA VAL A 114 -14.21 18.51 -14.60
C VAL A 114 -13.49 19.66 -13.89
N MET A 115 -12.72 19.36 -12.84
CA MET A 115 -11.90 20.37 -12.16
C MET A 115 -10.80 20.92 -13.07
N ALA A 116 -10.14 20.06 -13.86
CA ALA A 116 -9.11 20.49 -14.79
C ALA A 116 -9.65 21.44 -15.85
N GLU A 117 -10.83 21.17 -16.42
CA GLU A 117 -11.49 22.05 -17.39
C GLU A 117 -11.81 23.43 -16.78
N SER A 118 -12.30 23.44 -15.55
CA SER A 118 -12.58 24.68 -14.81
C SER A 118 -11.30 25.51 -14.57
N LEU A 119 -10.21 24.85 -14.16
CA LEU A 119 -8.91 25.49 -13.97
C LEU A 119 -8.31 26.01 -15.28
N MET A 120 -8.46 25.27 -16.38
CA MET A 120 -8.04 25.74 -17.71
C MET A 120 -8.79 27.01 -18.12
N LYS A 121 -10.09 27.10 -17.84
CA LYS A 121 -10.87 28.31 -18.15
C LYS A 121 -10.38 29.52 -17.36
N ILE A 122 -10.18 29.37 -16.05
CA ILE A 122 -9.64 30.44 -15.18
C ILE A 122 -8.25 30.88 -15.65
N SER A 123 -7.38 29.92 -15.98
CA SER A 123 -6.02 30.20 -16.47
C SER A 123 -6.04 30.99 -17.78
N ASN A 124 -6.93 30.62 -18.71
CA ASN A 124 -7.05 31.31 -19.99
C ASN A 124 -7.59 32.73 -19.81
N ASP A 125 -8.55 32.95 -18.91
CA ASP A 125 -9.10 34.29 -18.64
C ASP A 125 -8.04 35.24 -18.06
N ASN A 126 -7.16 34.74 -17.17
CA ASN A 126 -6.07 35.53 -16.59
C ASN A 126 -4.94 35.87 -17.59
N LYS A 127 -4.79 35.14 -18.71
CA LYS A 127 -3.75 35.39 -19.73
C LYS A 127 -4.13 36.49 -20.74
N THR A 128 -5.39 36.93 -20.74
CA THR A 128 -5.95 37.91 -21.69
C THR A 128 -5.92 39.36 -21.20
N PHE A 129 -5.31 39.63 -20.04
CA PHE A 129 -4.98 40.96 -19.53
C PHE A 129 -3.48 41.25 -19.72
#